data_AF-A0A7X7R4C4-F1
#
_entry.id   AF-A0A7X7R4C4-F1
#
_cell.length_a   1.000
_cell.length_b   1.000
_cell.length_c   1.000
_cell.angle_alpha   90.00
_cell.angle_beta   90.00
_cell.angle_gamma   90.00
#
_symmetry.space_group_name_H-M   'P 1'
#
loop_
_entity.id
_entity.type
_entity.pdbx_description
1 polymer ?
#
loop_
_entity_poly.entity_id
_entity_poly.type
_entity_poly.pdbx_seq_one_letter_code
_entity_poly.pdbx_strand_id
1 'polypeptide(L)'
;MELTPVDFCSRAVVLLAPQASSQGRIFHLFNHHPFNLRHLIEAAKVCGYKIAVKKGKSYDKHMEEIFQNPVKRELLTGIINDVNISKTIGIDDYPQIVSMVTQKSLQDLGFKWPVPDIPYLIKLLEYMISIDFIEEYGETAPTKSK
;
A
#
# COMPACT_ATOMS: atom_id res chain seq x y z
N MET A 1 3.14 -7.59 -1.24
CA MET A 1 3.19 -6.25 -0.62
C MET A 1 2.70 -6.38 0.81
N GLU A 2 3.15 -5.50 1.69
CA GLU A 2 2.90 -5.51 3.13
C GLU A 2 2.04 -4.28 3.49
N LEU A 3 1.12 -4.42 4.46
CA LEU A 3 0.29 -3.32 4.95
C LEU A 3 0.08 -3.45 6.46
N THR A 4 0.91 -2.73 7.22
CA THR A 4 0.84 -2.70 8.69
C THR A 4 0.00 -1.51 9.17
N PRO A 5 -1.14 -1.74 9.84
CA PRO A 5 -1.91 -0.68 10.47
C PRO A 5 -1.17 -0.13 11.70
N VAL A 6 -1.10 1.19 11.85
CA VAL A 6 -0.33 1.88 12.90
C VAL A 6 -0.82 1.56 14.31
N ASP A 7 -2.12 1.40 14.49
CA ASP A 7 -2.78 1.05 15.74
C ASP A 7 -2.46 -0.40 16.15
N PHE A 8 -2.44 -1.34 15.21
CA PHE A 8 -2.00 -2.71 15.48
C PHE A 8 -0.51 -2.79 15.76
N CYS A 9 0.31 -2.02 15.02
CA CYS A 9 1.76 -1.97 15.25
C CYS A 9 2.10 -1.45 16.65
N SER A 10 1.50 -0.32 17.05
CA SER A 10 1.72 0.26 18.38
C SER A 10 1.25 -0.67 19.50
N ARG A 11 0.10 -1.35 19.35
CA ARG A 11 -0.35 -2.40 20.29
C ARG A 11 0.65 -3.56 20.39
N ALA A 12 1.20 -4.02 19.26
CA ALA A 12 2.21 -5.08 19.26
C ALA A 12 3.47 -4.67 20.03
N VAL A 13 3.94 -3.42 19.86
CA VAL A 13 5.06 -2.87 20.65
C VAL A 13 4.76 -2.90 22.15
N VAL A 14 3.59 -2.40 22.56
CA VAL A 14 3.18 -2.35 23.97
C VAL A 14 3.04 -3.74 24.58
N LEU A 15 2.58 -4.74 23.81
CA LEU A 15 2.46 -6.12 24.27
C LEU A 15 3.82 -6.81 24.44
N LEU A 16 4.76 -6.57 23.52
CA LEU A 16 6.08 -7.20 23.52
C LEU A 16 7.03 -6.56 24.54
N ALA A 17 7.01 -5.23 24.68
CA ALA A 17 7.97 -4.49 25.50
C ALA A 17 8.11 -4.98 26.96
N PRO A 18 7.04 -5.28 27.71
CA PRO A 18 7.16 -5.68 29.12
C PRO A 18 7.51 -7.15 29.32
N GLN A 19 7.56 -7.97 28.27
CA GLN A 19 7.84 -9.40 28.42
C GLN A 19 9.31 -9.61 28.78
N ALA A 20 9.59 -10.37 29.82
CA ALA A 20 10.97 -10.77 30.15
C ALA A 20 11.64 -11.50 28.97
N SER A 21 10.87 -12.26 28.19
CA SER A 21 11.33 -12.93 26.98
C SER A 21 11.74 -11.97 25.85
N SER A 22 11.38 -10.70 25.92
CA SER A 22 11.73 -9.69 24.91
C SER A 22 13.11 -9.07 25.16
N GLN A 23 13.71 -9.27 26.34
CA GLN A 23 15.00 -8.71 26.67
C GLN A 23 16.08 -9.21 25.70
N GLY A 24 16.79 -8.28 25.04
CA GLY A 24 17.84 -8.59 24.08
C GLY A 24 17.36 -9.20 22.76
N ARG A 25 16.05 -9.18 22.47
CA ARG A 25 15.50 -9.68 21.20
C ARG A 25 15.17 -8.56 20.22
N ILE A 26 15.31 -8.88 18.93
CA ILE A 26 14.86 -8.04 17.83
C ILE A 26 13.58 -8.65 17.26
N PHE A 27 12.58 -7.80 17.02
CA PHE A 27 11.30 -8.20 16.43
C PHE A 27 11.09 -7.49 15.10
N HIS A 28 10.76 -8.25 14.06
CA HIS A 28 10.26 -7.70 12.80
C HIS A 28 8.76 -7.46 12.92
N LEU A 29 8.36 -6.21 13.16
CA LEU A 29 6.95 -5.81 13.30
C LEU A 29 6.37 -5.41 11.96
N PHE A 30 5.70 -6.35 11.32
CA PHE A 30 4.90 -6.07 10.14
C PHE A 30 3.72 -7.05 10.03
N ASN A 31 2.68 -6.67 9.29
CA ASN A 31 1.55 -7.54 9.02
C ASN A 31 1.95 -8.62 8.02
N HIS A 32 2.03 -9.86 8.50
CA HIS A 32 2.42 -11.01 7.68
C HIS A 32 1.33 -11.49 6.72
N HIS A 33 0.12 -10.90 6.75
CA HIS A 33 -0.89 -11.14 5.73
C HIS A 33 -0.56 -10.31 4.48
N PRO A 34 -0.12 -10.93 3.37
CA PRO A 34 0.17 -10.19 2.17
C PRO A 34 -1.13 -9.65 1.58
N PHE A 35 -1.10 -8.41 1.08
CA PHE A 35 -2.20 -7.91 0.25
C PHE A 35 -1.87 -8.07 -1.24
N ASN A 36 -2.93 -8.31 -2.02
CA ASN A 36 -2.85 -8.45 -3.47
C ASN A 36 -3.25 -7.13 -4.14
N LEU A 37 -2.43 -6.62 -5.07
CA LEU A 37 -2.75 -5.41 -5.83
C LEU A 37 -4.10 -5.50 -6.56
N ARG A 38 -4.54 -6.71 -6.94
CA ARG A 38 -5.88 -6.94 -7.51
C ARG A 38 -6.99 -6.55 -6.54
N HIS A 39 -6.85 -6.87 -5.24
CA HIS A 39 -7.84 -6.49 -4.23
C HIS A 39 -7.91 -4.96 -4.08
N LEU A 40 -6.78 -4.26 -4.20
CA LEU A 40 -6.76 -2.79 -4.19
C LEU A 40 -7.49 -2.21 -5.41
N ILE A 41 -7.27 -2.78 -6.60
CA ILE A 41 -7.98 -2.38 -7.83
C ILE A 41 -9.48 -2.63 -7.70
N GLU A 42 -9.88 -3.76 -7.11
CA GLU A 42 -11.28 -4.10 -6.85
C GLU A 42 -11.93 -3.15 -5.83
N ALA A 43 -11.24 -2.84 -4.72
CA ALA A 43 -11.68 -1.86 -3.74
C ALA A 43 -11.83 -0.45 -4.36
N ALA A 44 -10.85 -0.03 -5.17
CA ALA A 44 -10.90 1.24 -5.89
C ALA A 44 -12.09 1.32 -6.85
N LYS A 45 -12.42 0.22 -7.54
CA LYS A 45 -13.61 0.14 -8.39
C LYS A 45 -14.91 0.31 -7.61
N VAL A 46 -15.00 -0.25 -6.39
CA VAL A 46 -16.15 -0.04 -5.50
C VAL A 46 -16.28 1.42 -5.10
N CYS A 47 -15.16 2.12 -4.90
CA CYS A 47 -15.10 3.55 -4.59
C CYS A 47 -15.24 4.46 -5.85
N GLY A 48 -15.58 3.91 -7.01
CA GLY A 48 -15.82 4.66 -8.26
C GLY A 48 -14.63 4.75 -9.22
N TYR A 49 -13.40 4.44 -8.79
CA TYR A 49 -12.21 4.56 -9.63
C TYR A 49 -12.03 3.35 -10.56
N LYS A 50 -12.06 3.61 -11.87
CA LYS A 50 -11.84 2.58 -12.90
C LYS A 50 -10.36 2.51 -13.30
N ILE A 51 -9.60 1.62 -12.65
CA ILE A 51 -8.19 1.39 -12.96
C ILE A 51 -8.05 0.31 -14.05
N ALA A 52 -7.49 0.68 -15.20
CA ALA A 52 -7.25 -0.24 -16.30
C ALA A 52 -5.94 -1.01 -16.12
N VAL A 53 -6.02 -2.34 -16.06
CA VAL A 53 -4.83 -3.20 -16.00
C VAL A 53 -4.23 -3.35 -17.40
N LYS A 54 -3.08 -2.73 -17.64
CA LYS A 54 -2.29 -2.84 -18.87
C LYS A 54 -1.12 -3.81 -18.67
N LYS A 55 -0.66 -4.45 -19.76
CA LYS A 55 0.46 -5.41 -19.73
C LYS A 55 1.40 -5.20 -20.92
N GLY A 56 2.69 -5.50 -20.71
CA GLY A 56 3.74 -5.47 -21.73
C GLY A 56 3.76 -4.15 -22.52
N LYS A 57 3.83 -4.23 -23.85
CA LYS A 57 3.91 -3.05 -24.75
C LYS A 57 2.83 -1.99 -24.51
N SER A 58 1.63 -2.38 -24.09
CA SER A 58 0.54 -1.43 -23.80
C SER A 58 0.78 -0.61 -22.54
N TYR A 59 1.50 -1.19 -21.57
CA TYR A 59 1.94 -0.52 -20.36
C TYR A 59 3.12 0.41 -20.67
N ASP A 60 4.13 -0.10 -21.37
CA ASP A 60 5.36 0.65 -21.70
C ASP A 60 5.04 1.93 -22.49
N LYS A 61 4.19 1.81 -23.52
CA LYS A 61 3.73 2.97 -24.29
C LYS A 61 3.00 4.01 -23.41
N HIS A 62 2.17 3.55 -22.48
CA HIS A 62 1.45 4.46 -21.59
C HIS A 62 2.40 5.18 -20.62
N MET A 63 3.41 4.47 -20.13
CA MET A 63 4.46 5.08 -19.30
C MET A 63 5.28 6.10 -20.09
N GLU A 64 5.65 5.80 -21.34
CA GLU A 64 6.31 6.77 -22.23
C GLU A 64 5.48 8.05 -22.42
N GLU A 65 4.17 7.92 -22.63
CA GLU A 65 3.24 9.06 -22.73
C GLU A 65 3.21 9.91 -21.44
N ILE A 66 3.24 9.26 -20.27
CA ILE A 66 3.30 9.95 -18.97
C ILE A 66 4.64 10.67 -18.82
N PHE A 67 5.74 9.99 -19.14
CA PHE A 67 7.08 10.58 -19.05
C PHE A 67 7.24 11.77 -19.99
N GLN A 68 6.69 11.75 -21.19
CA GLN A 68 6.79 12.86 -22.15
C GLN A 68 5.94 14.07 -21.76
N ASN A 69 4.98 13.92 -20.85
CA ASN A 69 4.12 15.00 -20.38
C ASN A 69 4.64 15.59 -19.05
N PRO A 70 5.12 16.85 -19.00
CA PRO A 70 5.70 17.43 -17.79
C PRO A 70 4.77 17.42 -16.57
N VAL A 71 3.47 17.69 -16.78
CA VAL A 71 2.45 17.72 -15.71
C VAL A 71 2.19 16.31 -15.17
N LYS A 72 2.03 15.32 -16.06
CA LYS A 72 1.78 13.94 -15.62
C LYS A 72 3.03 13.29 -15.01
N ARG A 73 4.21 13.68 -15.46
CA ARG A 73 5.48 13.23 -14.89
C ARG A 73 5.62 13.67 -13.43
N GLU A 74 5.09 14.83 -13.06
CA GLU A 74 5.11 15.32 -11.68
C GLU A 74 4.40 14.36 -10.72
N LEU A 75 3.33 13.70 -11.17
CA LEU A 75 2.60 12.67 -10.40
C LEU A 75 3.46 11.43 -10.07
N LEU A 76 4.54 11.20 -10.82
CA LEU A 76 5.45 10.07 -10.60
C LEU A 76 6.62 10.40 -9.68
N THR A 77 6.81 11.67 -9.27
CA THR A 77 8.00 12.12 -8.54
C THR A 77 8.29 11.30 -7.27
N GLY A 78 7.25 10.91 -6.53
CA GLY A 78 7.37 10.08 -5.33
C GLY A 78 7.81 8.64 -5.56
N ILE A 79 7.72 8.13 -6.80
CA ILE A 79 8.07 6.75 -7.17
C ILE A 79 9.03 6.69 -8.37
N ILE A 80 9.55 7.84 -8.82
CA ILE A 80 10.24 7.95 -10.11
C ILE A 80 11.49 7.07 -10.15
N ASN A 81 12.17 6.90 -9.03
CA ASN A 81 13.36 6.06 -8.92
C ASN A 81 13.02 4.59 -9.13
N ASP A 82 11.91 4.11 -8.56
CA ASP A 82 11.44 2.74 -8.74
C ASP A 82 11.01 2.46 -10.19
N VAL A 83 10.45 3.48 -10.85
CA VAL A 83 10.03 3.40 -12.26
C VAL A 83 11.23 3.49 -13.24
N ASN A 84 12.25 4.30 -12.92
CA ASN A 84 13.37 4.61 -13.82
C ASN A 84 14.49 3.55 -13.76
N ILE A 85 14.69 2.89 -12.62
CA ILE A 85 15.76 1.89 -12.44
C ILE A 85 15.56 0.66 -13.33
N SER A 86 14.32 0.34 -13.71
CA SER A 86 14.02 -0.99 -14.24
C SER A 86 13.54 -1.04 -15.70
N LYS A 87 13.01 0.03 -16.32
CA LYS A 87 12.28 0.02 -17.64
C LYS A 87 11.20 -1.08 -17.81
N THR A 88 11.07 -1.95 -16.83
CA THR A 88 10.20 -3.10 -16.63
C THR A 88 10.12 -3.19 -15.12
N ILE A 89 9.03 -2.71 -14.54
CA ILE A 89 8.82 -2.67 -13.09
C ILE A 89 9.02 -4.07 -12.51
N GLY A 90 10.21 -4.31 -11.97
CA GLY A 90 10.54 -5.47 -11.19
C GLY A 90 10.40 -5.07 -9.73
N ILE A 91 9.25 -5.38 -9.13
CA ILE A 91 9.08 -5.49 -7.67
C ILE A 91 9.82 -6.78 -7.23
N ASP A 92 11.06 -6.97 -7.71
CA ASP A 92 11.73 -8.27 -7.68
C ASP A 92 12.77 -8.36 -6.56
N ASP A 93 13.05 -7.26 -5.86
CA ASP A 93 14.14 -7.21 -4.86
C ASP A 93 13.68 -6.72 -3.48
N TYR A 94 12.47 -7.09 -3.07
CA TYR A 94 12.11 -6.96 -1.64
C TYR A 94 12.75 -8.11 -0.86
N PRO A 95 13.53 -7.83 0.19
CA PRO A 95 14.08 -8.87 1.03
C PRO A 95 12.93 -9.71 1.61
N GLN A 96 13.06 -11.04 1.55
CA GLN A 96 12.14 -11.95 2.21
C GLN A 96 12.38 -11.90 3.72
N ILE A 97 11.66 -11.02 4.40
CA ILE A 97 11.79 -10.85 5.85
C ILE A 97 11.03 -11.98 6.56
N VAL A 98 11.76 -12.76 7.36
CA VAL A 98 11.18 -13.83 8.19
C VAL A 98 10.81 -13.26 9.56
N SER A 99 9.52 -13.31 9.92
CA SER A 99 9.02 -12.80 11.22
C SER A 99 8.44 -13.87 12.15
N MET A 100 8.83 -15.15 11.97
CA MET A 100 8.29 -16.27 12.75
C MET A 100 8.39 -16.08 14.28
N VAL A 101 9.51 -15.53 14.77
CA VAL A 101 9.71 -15.26 16.20
C VAL A 101 8.72 -14.22 16.71
N THR A 102 8.53 -13.12 15.96
CA THR A 102 7.55 -12.08 16.28
C THR A 102 6.12 -12.62 16.23
N GLN A 103 5.78 -13.37 15.17
CA GLN A 103 4.44 -13.93 14.99
C GLN A 103 4.07 -14.84 16.15
N LYS A 104 4.97 -15.76 16.54
CA LYS A 104 4.76 -16.64 17.69
C LYS A 104 4.61 -15.86 18.99
N SER A 105 5.51 -14.92 19.27
CA SER A 105 5.49 -14.13 20.50
C SER A 105 4.18 -13.33 20.63
N LEU A 106 3.68 -12.76 19.53
CA LEU A 106 2.40 -12.05 19.52
C LEU A 106 1.20 -12.98 19.62
N GLN A 107 1.25 -14.16 18.99
CA GLN A 107 0.19 -15.16 19.08
C GLN A 107 0.03 -15.68 20.52
N ASP A 108 1.14 -15.93 21.22
CA ASP A 108 1.14 -16.33 22.63
C ASP A 108 0.52 -15.26 23.55
N LEU A 109 0.58 -13.98 23.13
CA LEU A 109 -0.05 -12.83 23.80
C LEU A 109 -1.48 -12.55 23.32
N GLY A 110 -2.07 -13.44 22.51
CA GLY A 110 -3.42 -13.30 21.98
C GLY A 110 -3.59 -12.22 20.91
N PHE A 111 -2.50 -11.67 20.37
CA PHE A 111 -2.53 -10.67 19.32
C PHE A 111 -2.64 -11.33 17.94
N LYS A 112 -3.44 -10.70 17.05
CA LYS A 112 -3.57 -11.11 15.65
C LYS A 112 -3.54 -9.87 14.76
N TRP A 113 -2.80 -9.95 13.68
CA TRP A 113 -2.82 -8.93 12.63
C TRP A 113 -4.16 -8.99 11.87
N PRO A 114 -4.68 -7.85 11.39
CA PRO A 114 -5.87 -7.84 10.55
C PRO A 114 -5.51 -8.28 9.14
N VAL A 115 -6.45 -8.93 8.46
CA VAL A 115 -6.29 -9.29 7.05
C VAL A 115 -6.64 -8.08 6.19
N PRO A 116 -5.75 -7.60 5.31
CA PRO A 116 -6.02 -6.49 4.40
C PRO A 116 -6.85 -6.98 3.20
N ASP A 117 -8.11 -7.33 3.47
CA ASP A 117 -9.08 -7.76 2.47
C ASP A 117 -9.73 -6.57 1.75
N ILE A 118 -10.64 -6.85 0.80
CA ILE A 118 -11.32 -5.80 0.03
C ILE A 118 -12.09 -4.84 0.94
N PRO A 119 -12.93 -5.28 1.91
CA PRO A 119 -13.56 -4.38 2.87
C PRO A 119 -12.58 -3.48 3.64
N TYR A 120 -11.44 -4.01 4.09
CA TYR A 120 -10.41 -3.21 4.73
C TYR A 120 -9.87 -2.10 3.80
N LEU A 121 -9.57 -2.47 2.55
CA LEU A 121 -9.03 -1.54 1.55
C LEU A 121 -10.06 -0.49 1.12
N ILE A 122 -11.36 -0.82 1.09
CA ILE A 122 -12.44 0.15 0.87
C ILE A 122 -12.43 1.21 1.97
N LYS A 123 -12.39 0.81 3.25
CA LYS A 123 -12.33 1.76 4.36
C LYS A 123 -11.13 2.70 4.27
N LEU A 124 -9.98 2.17 3.84
CA LEU A 124 -8.77 2.97 3.64
C LEU A 124 -9.00 4.03 2.54
N LEU A 125 -9.57 3.64 1.40
CA LEU A 125 -9.85 4.54 0.28
C LEU A 125 -10.93 5.57 0.63
N GLU A 126 -12.02 5.17 1.28
CA GLU A 126 -13.07 6.06 1.77
C GLU A 126 -12.51 7.11 2.72
N TYR A 127 -11.60 6.71 3.63
CA TYR A 127 -10.94 7.65 4.51
C TYR A 127 -10.09 8.65 3.71
N MET A 128 -9.28 8.18 2.74
CA MET A 128 -8.48 9.05 1.87
C MET A 128 -9.34 10.05 1.08
N ILE A 129 -10.52 9.63 0.62
CA ILE A 129 -11.51 10.52 -0.03
C ILE A 129 -12.04 11.54 0.98
N SER A 130 -12.43 11.09 2.19
CA SER A 130 -13.05 11.95 3.20
C SER A 130 -12.15 13.07 3.73
N ILE A 131 -10.83 12.95 3.53
CA ILE A 131 -9.85 13.96 3.92
C ILE A 131 -9.24 14.69 2.70
N ASP A 132 -9.86 14.57 1.52
CA ASP A 132 -9.42 15.16 0.25
C ASP A 132 -7.99 14.77 -0.17
N PHE A 133 -7.50 13.62 0.30
CA PHE A 133 -6.19 13.12 -0.11
C PHE A 133 -6.23 12.57 -1.54
N ILE A 134 -7.36 11.98 -1.94
CA ILE A 134 -7.68 11.66 -3.33
C ILE A 134 -9.04 12.25 -3.69
N GLU A 135 -9.17 12.77 -4.91
CA GLU A 135 -10.39 13.40 -5.41
C GLU A 135 -11.54 12.39 -5.49
N GLU A 136 -12.73 12.76 -5.01
CA GLU A 136 -13.93 11.94 -5.21
C GLU A 136 -14.23 11.75 -6.71
N TYR A 137 -14.59 10.53 -7.09
CA TYR A 137 -14.87 10.21 -8.48
C TYR A 137 -16.17 10.90 -8.95
N GLY A 138 -16.08 12.09 -9.57
CA GLY A 138 -17.24 12.76 -10.16
C GLY A 138 -17.21 14.29 -10.22
N GLU A 139 -16.33 14.98 -9.50
CA GLU A 139 -16.15 16.44 -9.52
C GLU A 139 -14.64 16.72 -9.55
N THR A 140 -13.99 17.33 -10.55
CA THR A 140 -14.40 18.34 -11.53
C THR A 140 -13.50 18.25 -12.78
N ALA A 141 -14.08 18.46 -13.98
CA ALA A 141 -13.39 19.26 -14.98
C ALA A 141 -13.48 20.71 -14.49
N PRO A 142 -12.40 21.52 -14.49
CA PRO A 142 -12.49 22.89 -14.03
C PRO A 142 -13.44 23.67 -14.95
N THR A 143 -14.62 24.02 -14.45
CA THR A 143 -15.39 25.15 -14.98
C THR A 143 -14.54 26.38 -14.77
N LYS A 144 -13.91 26.84 -15.85
CA LYS A 144 -13.37 28.20 -15.94
C LYS A 144 -14.53 29.16 -15.63
N SER A 145 -14.56 29.73 -14.42
CA SER A 145 -15.34 30.92 -14.15
C SER A 145 -14.62 32.12 -14.76
N LYS A 146 -15.41 32.90 -15.50
CA LYS A 146 -15.05 34.09 -16.29
C LYS A 146 -14.36 35.18 -15.49
#